data_AF-A0A2D0HBU8-F1
#
_entry.id   AF-A0A2D0HBU8-F1
#
_cell.length_a   1.000
_cell.length_b   1.000
_cell.length_c   1.000
_cell.angle_alpha   90.00
_cell.angle_beta   90.00
_cell.angle_gamma   90.00
#
_symmetry.space_group_name_H-M   'P 1'
#
loop_
_entity.id
_entity.type
_entity.pdbx_description
1 polymer ?
#
loop_
_entity_poly.entity_id
_entity_poly.type
_entity_poly.pdbx_seq_one_letter_code
_entity_poly.pdbx_strand_id
1 'polypeptide(L)' 'MSLDTNTLDKPANKLLAALPASDYERLVPHLKLVSLSSPGKILHEAGEAIAQVYFPNKAVVSIITT' A
#
# COMPACT_ATOMS: atom_id res chain seq x y z
N MET A 1 6.17 33.65 3.00
CA MET A 1 6.25 32.81 1.78
C MET A 1 6.92 31.52 2.18
N SER A 2 6.14 30.54 2.60
CA SER A 2 6.63 29.18 2.85
C SER A 2 5.48 28.25 2.52
N LEU A 3 5.75 27.34 1.60
CA LEU A 3 5.20 26.00 1.48
C LEU A 3 5.70 25.53 0.12
N ASP A 4 6.94 25.04 0.13
CA ASP A 4 7.52 24.28 -0.96
C ASP A 4 6.68 23.01 -1.12
N THR A 5 5.55 23.09 -1.82
CA THR A 5 4.77 21.93 -2.23
C THR A 5 5.52 21.31 -3.39
N ASN A 6 6.58 20.55 -3.07
CA ASN A 6 7.17 19.59 -3.99
C ASN A 6 6.07 18.57 -4.33
N THR A 7 5.32 18.90 -5.37
CA THR A 7 4.13 18.20 -5.85
C THR A 7 4.58 17.10 -6.78
N LEU A 8 5.37 16.16 -6.25
CA LEU A 8 5.66 14.90 -6.91
C LEU A 8 4.79 13.84 -6.23
N ASP A 9 3.58 13.72 -6.78
CA ASP A 9 2.68 12.57 -6.68
C ASP A 9 2.45 12.00 -5.28
N LYS A 10 1.60 12.71 -4.51
CA LYS A 10 1.04 12.17 -3.28
C LYS A 10 0.41 10.79 -3.58
N PRO A 11 0.78 9.72 -2.85
CA PRO A 11 0.24 8.39 -3.07
C PRO A 11 -1.28 8.38 -3.03
N ALA A 12 -1.92 7.65 -3.94
CA ALA A 12 -3.38 7.46 -3.88
C ALA A 12 -3.82 6.78 -2.57
N ASN A 13 -2.95 5.96 -1.98
CA ASN A 13 -3.19 5.33 -0.69
C ASN A 13 -2.98 6.35 0.43
N LYS A 14 -4.02 6.58 1.25
CA LYS A 14 -3.99 7.55 2.35
C LYS A 14 -2.93 7.24 3.41
N LEU A 15 -2.58 5.97 3.65
CA LEU A 15 -1.53 5.60 4.61
C LEU A 15 -0.16 5.99 4.08
N LEU A 16 0.15 5.62 2.83
CA LEU A 16 1.41 6.01 2.19
C LEU A 16 1.54 7.54 2.09
N ALA A 17 0.42 8.23 1.84
CA ALA A 17 0.36 9.68 1.76
C ALA A 17 0.47 10.42 3.10
N ALA A 18 0.35 9.71 4.23
CA ALA A 18 0.52 10.26 5.57
C ALA A 18 1.94 10.05 6.12
N LEU A 19 2.78 9.28 5.42
CA LEU A 19 4.15 9.05 5.83
C LEU A 19 5.03 10.30 5.62
N PRO A 20 6.02 10.53 6.49
CA PRO A 20 7.12 11.46 6.20
C PRO A 20 7.79 11.13 4.86
N ALA A 21 8.28 12.15 4.16
CA ALA A 21 8.92 11.98 2.85
C ALA A 21 10.06 10.95 2.88
N SER A 22 10.92 11.00 3.90
CA SER A 22 12.04 10.07 4.06
C SER A 22 11.60 8.61 4.27
N ASP A 23 10.44 8.39 4.89
CA ASP A 23 9.88 7.04 5.06
C ASP A 23 9.30 6.52 3.75
N TYR A 24 8.58 7.38 3.04
CA TYR A 24 8.02 7.05 1.74
C TYR A 24 9.12 6.73 0.72
N GLU A 25 10.17 7.54 0.64
CA GLU A 25 11.31 7.32 -0.27
C GLU A 25 12.00 5.96 -0.06
N ARG A 26 12.08 5.48 1.19
CA ARG A 26 12.60 4.14 1.50
C ARG A 26 11.70 3.01 1.00
N LEU A 27 10.39 3.25 0.95
CA LEU A 27 9.42 2.26 0.50
C LEU A 27 9.26 2.24 -1.02
N VAL A 28 9.38 3.39 -1.70
CA VAL A 28 9.28 3.53 -3.16
C VAL A 28 9.96 2.40 -3.96
N PRO A 29 11.23 2.03 -3.72
CA PRO A 29 11.88 0.96 -4.50
C PRO A 29 11.29 -0.45 -4.28
N HIS A 30 10.57 -0.66 -3.18
CA HIS A 30 9.92 -1.93 -2.85
C HIS A 30 8.44 -1.96 -3.22
N LEU A 31 7.83 -0.79 -3.45
CA LEU A 31 6.44 -0.68 -3.83
C LEU A 31 6.23 -1.12 -5.29
N LYS A 32 5.28 -2.02 -5.49
CA LYS A 32 4.85 -2.47 -6.82
C LYS A 32 3.35 -2.29 -6.95
N LEU A 33 2.93 -1.65 -8.04
CA LEU A 33 1.52 -1.56 -8.38
C LEU A 33 1.04 -2.95 -8.83
N VAL A 34 0.14 -3.55 -8.06
CA VAL A 34 -0.45 -4.85 -8.37
C VAL A 34 -1.95 -4.70 -8.59
N SER A 35 -2.47 -5.31 -9.66
CA SER A 35 -3.91 -5.35 -9.92
C SER A 35 -4.51 -6.59 -9.26
N LEU A 36 -5.50 -6.38 -8.38
CA LEU A 36 -6.32 -7.44 -7.82
C LEU A 36 -7.56 -7.62 -8.70
N SER A 37 -7.37 -8.23 -9.87
CA SER A 37 -8.37 -8.25 -10.94
C SER A 37 -9.57 -9.18 -10.68
N SER A 38 -9.45 -10.13 -9.76
CA SER A 38 -10.51 -11.12 -9.48
C SER A 38 -10.98 -11.07 -8.02
N PRO A 39 -12.31 -11.00 -7.77
CA PRO A 39 -12.84 -11.14 -6.42
C PRO A 39 -12.55 -12.53 -5.87
N GLY A 40 -12.35 -12.64 -4.54
CA GLY A 40 -12.08 -13.91 -3.87
C GLY A 40 -10.63 -14.42 -4.00
N LYS A 41 -9.70 -13.61 -4.54
CA LYS A 41 -8.27 -13.96 -4.52
C LYS A 41 -7.77 -13.97 -3.07
N ILE A 42 -7.24 -15.12 -2.63
CA ILE A 42 -6.54 -15.24 -1.36
C ILE A 42 -5.20 -14.49 -1.48
N LEU A 43 -4.99 -13.50 -0.61
CA LEU A 43 -3.75 -12.71 -0.58
C LEU A 43 -2.71 -13.31 0.37
N HIS A 44 -3.17 -14.04 1.38
CA HIS A 44 -2.35 -14.66 2.41
C HIS A 44 -3.14 -15.80 3.05
N GLU A 45 -2.50 -16.94 3.26
CA GLU A 45 -3.09 -18.09 3.95
C GLU A 45 -2.77 -18.06 5.44
N ALA A 46 -3.74 -18.45 6.28
CA ALA A 46 -3.55 -18.49 7.72
C ALA A 46 -2.46 -19.50 8.11
N GLY A 47 -1.51 -19.07 8.94
CA GLY A 47 -0.39 -19.89 9.38
C GLY A 47 0.85 -19.82 8.48
N GLU A 48 0.76 -19.16 7.32
CA GLU A 48 1.93 -18.86 6.50
C GLU A 48 2.71 -17.66 7.08
N ALA A 49 4.01 -17.57 6.76
CA ALA A 49 4.78 -16.37 7.08
C ALA A 49 4.33 -15.18 6.21
N ILE A 50 4.30 -13.97 6.78
CA ILE A 50 3.97 -12.75 6.02
C ILE A 50 5.14 -12.41 5.10
N ALA A 51 5.01 -12.77 3.82
CA ALA A 51 6.00 -12.47 2.80
C ALA A 51 5.77 -11.13 2.09
N GLN A 52 4.53 -10.62 2.11
CA GLN A 52 4.12 -9.44 1.34
C GLN A 52 3.15 -8.56 2.13
N VAL A 53 3.27 -7.25 1.93
CA VAL A 53 2.38 -6.23 2.51
C VAL A 53 1.72 -5.46 1.38
N TYR A 54 0.41 -5.28 1.48
CA TYR A 54 -0.40 -4.62 0.47
C TYR A 54 -0.93 -3.28 0.99
N PHE A 55 -0.92 -2.26 0.13
CA PHE A 55 -1.55 -0.95 0.39
C PHE A 55 -2.72 -0.77 -0.59
N PRO A 56 -3.95 -1.19 -0.23
CA PRO A 56 -5.08 -1.14 -1.15
C PRO A 56 -5.41 0.29 -1.58
N ASN A 57 -5.42 0.55 -2.89
CA ASN A 57 -5.85 1.84 -3.45
C ASN A 57 -7.34 1.86 -3.80
N LYS A 58 -7.82 0.78 -4.44
CA LYS A 58 -9.20 0.62 -4.93
C LYS A 58 -9.64 -0.83 -4.78
N ALA A 59 -9.77 -1.31 -3.54
CA ALA A 59 -10.21 -2.67 -3.25
C ALA A 59 -10.81 -2.77 -1.84
N VAL A 60 -11.60 -3.83 -1.61
CA VAL A 60 -12.03 -4.27 -0.28
C VAL A 60 -11.30 -5.57 0.02
N VAL A 61 -10.67 -5.63 1.20
CA VAL A 61 -9.97 -6.82 1.69
C VAL A 61 -10.71 -7.32 2.92
N SER A 62 -11.02 -8.61 2.96
CA SER A 62 -11.63 -9.27 4.12
C SER A 62 -10.62 -10.21 4.75
N ILE A 63 -10.60 -10.25 6.08
CA ILE A 63 -9.82 -11.22 6.86
C ILE A 63 -10.80 -12.30 7.31
N ILE A 64 -10.46 -13.56 7.03
CA ILE A 64 -11.25 -14.71 7.47
C ILE A 64 -10.48 -15.38 8.60
N THR A 65 -11.07 -15.37 9.79
CA THR A 65 -10.59 -16.11 10.96
C THR A 65 -11.63 -17.15 11.30
N THR A 66 -11.26 -18.43 11.21
CA THR A 66 -12.06 -19.57 11.71
C THR A 66 -11.82 -19.81 13.18
#